data_AF-A0A235FZH7-F1
#
_entry.id   AF-A0A235FZH7-F1
#
_cell.length_a   1.000
_cell.length_b   1.000
_cell.length_c   1.000
_cell.angle_alpha   90.00
_cell.angle_beta   90.00
_cell.angle_gamma   90.00
#
_symmetry.space_group_name_H-M   'P 1'
#
loop_
_entity.id
_entity.type
_entity.pdbx_description
1 polymer ?
#
loop_
_entity_poly.entity_id
_entity_poly.type
_entity_poly.pdbx_seq_one_letter_code
_entity_poly.pdbx_strand_id
1 'polypeptide(L)'
;MKKKFVGALLCATSAVGLALAGGGVANAGTYIPGGTDGVYRVGGGEGQMLPGLWSTSGGRTCYWERTGSGRSIIENSFGDGAQTIQVMWGDTSFTSNRCGAWERHAPVPNPIPGLPPIEAVDYQNMMSLLVPLGVGSAAVGSSMGSSLLPALVYSGS
;
A
#
# COMPACT_ATOMS: atom_id res chain seq x y z
N MET A 1 0.02 -34.29 59.55
CA MET A 1 -0.16 -33.50 58.32
C MET A 1 -1.59 -32.97 58.24
N LYS A 2 -1.80 -31.64 58.37
CA LYS A 2 -3.00 -30.89 57.93
C LYS A 2 -2.64 -29.40 57.96
N LYS A 3 -2.23 -28.83 56.83
CA LYS A 3 -1.97 -27.39 56.69
C LYS A 3 -3.27 -26.71 56.25
N LYS A 4 -3.79 -25.80 57.08
CA LYS A 4 -4.95 -24.95 56.76
C LYS A 4 -4.43 -23.71 56.03
N PHE A 5 -4.87 -23.47 54.80
CA PHE A 5 -4.64 -22.21 54.09
C PHE A 5 -5.90 -21.34 54.17
N VAL A 6 -5.73 -20.16 54.74
CA VAL A 6 -6.72 -19.10 54.90
C VAL A 6 -6.80 -18.32 53.58
N GLY A 7 -8.03 -18.08 53.09
CA GLY A 7 -8.29 -17.40 51.82
C GLY A 7 -8.03 -15.89 51.88
N ALA A 8 -7.42 -15.36 50.82
CA ALA A 8 -7.19 -13.94 50.62
C ALA A 8 -8.23 -13.37 49.62
N LEU A 9 -8.90 -12.31 50.07
CA LEU A 9 -9.85 -11.48 49.36
C LEU A 9 -9.12 -10.66 48.30
N LEU A 10 -9.40 -10.89 47.01
CA LEU A 10 -8.91 -10.05 45.90
C LEU A 10 -9.99 -9.01 45.55
N CYS A 11 -9.71 -7.75 45.93
CA CYS A 11 -10.50 -6.59 45.52
C CYS A 11 -10.45 -6.41 44.00
N ALA A 12 -11.63 -6.24 43.41
CA ALA A 12 -11.83 -5.93 42.01
C ALA A 12 -11.26 -4.54 41.65
N THR A 13 -10.25 -4.50 40.78
CA THR A 13 -9.87 -3.27 40.06
C THR A 13 -10.55 -3.31 38.70
N SER A 14 -11.71 -2.66 38.56
CA SER A 14 -12.29 -2.38 37.26
C SER A 14 -11.53 -1.22 36.61
N ALA A 15 -10.43 -1.52 35.94
CA ALA A 15 -9.85 -0.60 34.98
C ALA A 15 -10.78 -0.59 33.75
N VAL A 16 -11.61 0.44 33.63
CA VAL A 16 -12.31 0.74 32.39
C VAL A 16 -11.26 1.18 31.38
N GLY A 17 -10.79 0.23 30.56
CA GLY A 17 -9.93 0.51 29.43
C GLY A 17 -10.71 1.34 28.40
N LEU A 18 -10.34 2.61 28.25
CA LEU A 18 -10.80 3.45 27.16
C LEU A 18 -10.19 2.92 25.86
N ALA A 19 -10.97 2.14 25.11
CA ALA A 19 -10.59 1.70 23.78
C ALA A 19 -10.51 2.93 22.86
N LEU A 20 -9.29 3.32 22.49
CA LEU A 20 -9.06 4.23 21.38
C LEU A 20 -9.51 3.49 20.11
N ALA A 21 -10.70 3.81 19.61
CA ALA A 21 -11.10 3.48 18.24
C ALA A 21 -10.28 4.35 17.29
N GLY A 22 -8.98 4.06 17.18
CA GLY A 22 -8.22 4.45 16.01
C GLY A 22 -8.75 3.63 14.85
N GLY A 23 -9.35 4.29 13.86
CA GLY A 23 -9.58 3.72 12.54
C GLY A 23 -8.21 3.37 11.95
N GLY A 24 -7.70 2.20 12.33
CA GLY A 24 -6.40 1.72 11.93
C GLY A 24 -6.43 1.50 10.43
N VAL A 25 -5.56 2.21 9.72
CA VAL A 25 -5.25 1.88 8.34
C VAL A 25 -4.67 0.47 8.34
N ALA A 26 -5.37 -0.47 7.73
CA ALA A 26 -4.96 -1.85 7.70
C ALA A 26 -3.71 -1.99 6.80
N ASN A 27 -2.80 -2.88 7.18
CA ASN A 27 -1.57 -3.12 6.44
C ASN A 27 -1.77 -4.19 5.37
N ALA A 28 -1.37 -3.91 4.13
CA ALA A 28 -1.65 -4.78 2.97
C ALA A 28 -0.39 -5.26 2.24
N GLY A 29 0.66 -4.46 2.08
CA GLY A 29 1.82 -4.88 1.28
C GLY A 29 1.40 -5.39 -0.11
N THR A 30 1.53 -6.71 -0.32
CA THR A 30 1.09 -7.47 -1.51
C THR A 30 -0.14 -8.36 -1.29
N TYR A 31 -0.69 -8.43 -0.07
CA TYR A 31 -1.79 -9.32 0.29
C TYR A 31 -2.70 -8.73 1.37
N ILE A 32 -4.01 -8.71 1.11
CA ILE A 32 -5.04 -8.39 2.09
C ILE A 32 -5.73 -9.69 2.48
N PRO A 33 -5.68 -10.12 3.75
CA PRO A 33 -6.38 -11.32 4.20
C PRO A 33 -7.90 -11.27 3.97
N GLY A 34 -8.50 -12.44 3.76
CA GLY A 34 -9.96 -12.56 3.73
C GLY A 34 -10.56 -12.29 5.10
N GLY A 35 -11.70 -11.58 5.14
CA GLY A 35 -12.38 -11.24 6.38
C GLY A 35 -11.80 -10.03 7.11
N THR A 36 -10.80 -9.34 6.53
CA THR A 36 -10.33 -8.04 7.01
C THR A 36 -10.94 -6.92 6.18
N ASP A 37 -12.07 -6.41 6.65
CA ASP A 37 -12.66 -5.18 6.11
C ASP A 37 -11.88 -3.98 6.62
N GLY A 38 -11.68 -2.96 5.78
CA GLY A 38 -10.95 -1.78 6.20
C GLY A 38 -10.50 -0.84 5.09
N VAL A 39 -9.76 0.18 5.52
CA VAL A 39 -9.13 1.18 4.66
C VAL A 39 -7.62 0.94 4.69
N TYR A 40 -7.03 0.78 3.52
CA TYR A 40 -5.63 0.48 3.30
C TYR A 40 -4.96 1.70 2.69
N ARG A 41 -3.86 2.18 3.29
CA ARG A 41 -3.08 3.26 2.68
C ARG A 41 -2.34 2.74 1.47
N VAL A 42 -2.45 3.42 0.35
CA VAL A 42 -1.71 3.07 -0.87
C VAL A 42 -0.36 3.79 -0.85
N GLY A 43 0.71 3.08 -1.22
CA GLY A 43 2.06 3.65 -1.30
C GLY A 43 3.15 2.59 -1.21
N GLY A 44 4.41 3.03 -1.20
CA GLY A 44 5.59 2.15 -1.16
C GLY A 44 6.19 1.92 0.24
N GLY A 45 5.58 2.46 1.29
CA GLY A 45 6.05 2.32 2.67
C GLY A 45 5.71 0.96 3.28
N GLU A 46 6.43 0.60 4.36
CA GLU A 46 6.16 -0.63 5.09
C GLU A 46 4.70 -0.70 5.55
N GLY A 47 4.07 -1.84 5.26
CA GLY A 47 2.66 -2.09 5.57
C GLY A 47 1.65 -1.41 4.65
N GLN A 48 2.06 -0.53 3.75
CA GLN A 48 1.14 0.08 2.78
C GLN A 48 0.76 -0.91 1.67
N MET A 49 -0.44 -0.74 1.12
CA MET A 49 -0.85 -1.45 -0.10
C MET A 49 -0.02 -0.94 -1.27
N LEU A 50 0.77 -1.83 -1.87
CA LEU A 50 1.57 -1.46 -3.02
C LEU A 50 0.67 -1.20 -4.24
N PRO A 51 0.91 -0.11 -5.00
CA PRO A 51 0.28 0.08 -6.30
C PRO A 51 0.52 -1.12 -7.23
N GLY A 52 -0.44 -1.45 -8.09
CA GLY A 52 -0.33 -2.61 -8.97
C GLY A 52 -1.68 -3.19 -9.35
N LEU A 53 -1.63 -4.30 -10.08
CA LEU A 53 -2.81 -5.10 -10.40
C LEU A 53 -3.13 -6.00 -9.21
N TRP A 54 -4.38 -6.00 -8.78
CA TRP A 54 -4.88 -6.80 -7.66
C TRP A 54 -6.11 -7.59 -8.09
N SER A 55 -6.26 -8.80 -7.56
CA SER A 55 -7.48 -9.58 -7.74
C SER A 55 -8.01 -10.16 -6.44
N THR A 56 -9.30 -10.43 -6.43
CA THR A 56 -10.00 -11.16 -5.37
C THR A 56 -10.96 -12.17 -5.98
N SER A 57 -11.21 -13.28 -5.28
CA SER A 57 -12.33 -14.17 -5.58
C SER A 57 -13.70 -13.51 -5.32
N GLY A 58 -13.70 -12.37 -4.61
CA GLY A 58 -14.87 -11.61 -4.26
C GLY A 58 -15.68 -12.21 -3.11
N GLY A 59 -16.76 -11.52 -2.79
CA GLY A 59 -17.79 -11.96 -1.86
C GLY A 59 -19.18 -11.60 -2.39
N ARG A 60 -20.25 -12.01 -1.70
CA ARG A 60 -21.63 -11.81 -2.21
C ARG A 60 -22.10 -10.35 -2.20
N THR A 61 -21.44 -9.49 -1.42
CA THR A 61 -21.74 -8.06 -1.30
C THR A 61 -20.44 -7.27 -1.18
N CYS A 62 -19.50 -7.52 -2.10
CA CYS A 62 -18.20 -6.87 -2.10
C CYS A 62 -18.37 -5.40 -2.47
N TYR A 63 -17.96 -4.52 -1.56
CA TYR A 63 -17.75 -3.11 -1.86
C TYR A 63 -16.27 -2.81 -1.82
N TRP A 64 -15.76 -2.16 -2.86
CA TRP A 64 -14.43 -1.57 -2.83
C TRP A 64 -14.42 -0.18 -3.42
N GLU A 65 -13.43 0.60 -3.01
CA GLU A 65 -13.25 1.97 -3.46
C GLU A 65 -11.77 2.34 -3.51
N ARG A 66 -11.38 3.05 -4.57
CA ARG A 66 -10.11 3.75 -4.68
C ARG A 66 -10.35 5.24 -4.45
N THR A 67 -9.57 5.83 -3.56
CA THR A 67 -9.75 7.21 -3.11
C THR A 67 -8.48 8.02 -3.41
N GLY A 68 -8.63 9.20 -4.00
CA GLY A 68 -7.57 10.13 -4.32
C GLY A 68 -7.40 11.24 -3.30
N SER A 69 -6.59 12.24 -3.66
CA SER A 69 -6.36 13.43 -2.83
C SER A 69 -7.66 14.13 -2.43
N GLY A 70 -7.73 14.63 -1.20
CA GLY A 70 -8.94 15.26 -0.67
C GLY A 70 -10.09 14.29 -0.40
N ARG A 71 -9.83 12.98 -0.38
CA ARG A 71 -10.84 11.92 -0.16
C ARG A 71 -11.86 11.79 -1.30
N SER A 72 -11.49 12.19 -2.51
CA SER A 72 -12.32 12.01 -3.70
C SER A 72 -12.35 10.56 -4.12
N ILE A 73 -13.54 10.04 -4.43
CA ILE A 73 -13.67 8.71 -5.02
C ILE A 73 -13.13 8.77 -6.45
N ILE A 74 -12.11 7.97 -6.75
CA ILE A 74 -11.58 7.77 -8.11
C ILE A 74 -12.46 6.74 -8.81
N GLU A 75 -12.71 5.62 -8.13
CA GLU A 75 -13.43 4.48 -8.67
C GLU A 75 -13.98 3.64 -7.53
N ASN A 76 -15.16 3.06 -7.71
CA ASN A 76 -15.73 2.10 -6.78
C ASN A 76 -16.56 1.04 -7.51
N SER A 77 -16.86 -0.04 -6.81
CA SER A 77 -17.81 -1.04 -7.28
C SER A 77 -18.51 -1.70 -6.10
N PHE A 78 -19.77 -2.09 -6.33
CA PHE A 78 -20.54 -2.94 -5.45
C PHE A 78 -21.10 -4.12 -6.24
N GLY A 79 -20.67 -5.33 -5.91
CA GLY A 79 -21.07 -6.50 -6.67
C GLY A 79 -20.71 -7.82 -6.01
N ASP A 80 -20.97 -8.89 -6.75
CA ASP A 80 -20.64 -10.25 -6.37
C ASP A 80 -19.55 -10.87 -7.25
N GLY A 81 -18.92 -11.92 -6.74
CA GLY A 81 -17.92 -12.69 -7.48
C GLY A 81 -16.59 -11.96 -7.68
N ALA A 82 -15.72 -12.58 -8.47
CA ALA A 82 -14.33 -12.16 -8.62
C ALA A 82 -14.20 -10.75 -9.20
N GLN A 83 -13.21 -10.00 -8.71
CA GLN A 83 -12.94 -8.63 -9.16
C GLN A 83 -11.44 -8.46 -9.38
N THR A 84 -11.07 -7.67 -10.38
CA THR A 84 -9.68 -7.28 -10.66
C THR A 84 -9.62 -5.76 -10.75
N ILE A 85 -8.66 -5.15 -10.06
CA ILE A 85 -8.50 -3.70 -9.99
C ILE A 85 -7.05 -3.31 -10.26
N GLN A 86 -6.87 -2.11 -10.82
CA GLN A 86 -5.56 -1.48 -10.92
C GLN A 86 -5.47 -0.37 -9.87
N VAL A 87 -4.63 -0.57 -8.85
CA VAL A 87 -4.31 0.46 -7.85
C VAL A 87 -3.13 1.29 -8.35
N MET A 88 -3.30 2.60 -8.36
CA MET A 88 -2.32 3.54 -8.95
C MET A 88 -1.48 4.21 -7.86
N TRP A 89 -0.27 4.67 -8.21
CA TRP A 89 0.57 5.45 -7.30
C TRP A 89 -0.08 6.76 -6.82
N GLY A 90 -1.02 7.30 -7.58
CA GLY A 90 -1.78 8.50 -7.21
C GLY A 90 -2.95 8.24 -6.25
N ASP A 91 -3.27 6.98 -5.98
CA ASP A 91 -4.31 6.64 -5.02
C ASP A 91 -3.78 6.90 -3.61
N THR A 92 -4.64 7.42 -2.75
CA THR A 92 -4.30 7.71 -1.34
C THR A 92 -4.74 6.57 -0.43
N SER A 93 -5.89 5.96 -0.72
CA SER A 93 -6.39 4.82 0.01
C SER A 93 -7.22 3.89 -0.86
N PHE A 94 -7.24 2.63 -0.47
CA PHE A 94 -8.13 1.60 -0.98
C PHE A 94 -9.03 1.12 0.16
N THR A 95 -10.33 1.14 -0.04
CA THR A 95 -11.30 0.59 0.91
C THR A 95 -11.80 -0.74 0.39
N SER A 96 -11.87 -1.74 1.26
CA SER A 96 -12.48 -3.03 0.93
C SER A 96 -13.39 -3.51 2.05
N ASN A 97 -14.61 -3.92 1.67
CA ASN A 97 -15.58 -4.50 2.59
C ASN A 97 -16.22 -5.74 1.95
N ARG A 98 -16.16 -6.87 2.64
CA ARG A 98 -16.78 -8.14 2.27
C ARG A 98 -16.35 -8.66 0.89
N CYS A 99 -15.14 -8.29 0.47
CA CYS A 99 -14.58 -8.71 -0.81
C CYS A 99 -13.74 -9.98 -0.72
N GLY A 100 -13.52 -10.54 0.47
CA GLY A 100 -12.57 -11.64 0.63
C GLY A 100 -11.12 -11.15 0.59
N ALA A 101 -10.20 -12.04 0.26
CA ALA A 101 -8.78 -11.72 0.21
C ALA A 101 -8.42 -11.02 -1.09
N TRP A 102 -7.54 -10.02 -1.03
CA TRP A 102 -6.93 -9.43 -2.23
C TRP A 102 -5.48 -9.89 -2.35
N GLU A 103 -5.09 -10.25 -3.56
CA GLU A 103 -3.71 -10.61 -3.89
C GLU A 103 -3.19 -9.71 -5.01
N ARG A 104 -2.02 -9.12 -4.79
CA ARG A 104 -1.32 -8.38 -5.83
C ARG A 104 -0.72 -9.38 -6.80
N HIS A 105 -0.97 -9.19 -8.08
CA HIS A 105 -0.27 -9.94 -9.11
C HIS A 105 1.22 -9.59 -9.03
N ALA A 106 2.07 -10.62 -8.92
CA ALA A 106 3.50 -10.44 -8.94
C ALA A 106 3.92 -9.67 -10.22
N PRO A 107 4.94 -8.81 -10.14
CA PRO A 107 5.63 -8.31 -11.31
C PRO A 107 5.95 -9.46 -12.27
N VAL A 108 5.65 -9.29 -13.55
CA VAL A 108 6.05 -10.33 -14.53
C VAL A 108 7.59 -10.34 -14.56
N PRO A 109 8.25 -11.51 -14.42
CA PRO A 109 9.70 -11.57 -14.56
C PRO A 109 10.11 -10.99 -15.91
N ASN A 110 11.08 -10.09 -15.92
CA ASN A 110 11.56 -9.54 -17.17
C ASN A 110 12.15 -10.67 -18.03
N PRO A 111 11.71 -10.85 -19.30
CA PRO A 111 12.32 -11.83 -20.20
C PRO A 111 13.81 -11.60 -20.45
N ILE A 112 14.32 -10.40 -20.15
CA ILE A 112 15.72 -10.02 -20.28
C ILE A 112 16.44 -10.22 -18.93
N PRO A 113 17.43 -11.13 -18.86
CA PRO A 113 18.26 -11.31 -17.66
C PRO A 113 18.97 -10.01 -17.27
N GLY A 114 18.91 -9.65 -15.99
CA GLY A 114 19.61 -8.48 -15.44
C GLY A 114 18.81 -7.18 -15.41
N LEU A 115 17.56 -7.18 -15.90
CA LEU A 115 16.63 -6.09 -15.63
C LEU A 115 15.71 -6.41 -14.45
N PRO A 116 15.28 -5.40 -13.68
CA PRO A 116 14.29 -5.60 -12.62
C PRO A 116 13.00 -6.19 -13.22
N PRO A 117 12.23 -6.99 -12.45
CA PRO A 117 10.90 -7.42 -12.85
C PRO A 117 10.05 -6.23 -13.23
N ILE A 118 9.28 -6.35 -14.32
CA ILE A 118 8.33 -5.32 -14.71
C ILE A 118 7.18 -5.37 -13.70
N GLU A 119 7.23 -4.48 -12.71
CA GLU A 119 6.05 -4.21 -11.88
C GLU A 119 4.92 -3.80 -12.84
N ALA A 120 3.70 -4.27 -12.65
CA ALA A 120 2.55 -3.92 -13.50
C ALA A 120 2.31 -2.39 -13.61
N VAL A 121 2.98 -1.61 -12.75
CA VAL A 121 2.94 -0.15 -12.72
C VAL A 121 4.00 0.53 -13.60
N ASP A 122 5.09 -0.16 -13.99
CA ASP A 122 6.09 0.39 -14.92
C ASP A 122 5.50 0.54 -16.34
N TYR A 123 4.46 -0.25 -16.68
CA TYR A 123 3.78 -0.16 -17.97
C TYR A 123 3.04 1.17 -18.20
N GLN A 124 2.51 1.81 -17.16
CA GLN A 124 1.86 3.13 -17.30
C GLN A 124 2.87 4.28 -17.31
N ASN A 125 3.98 4.16 -16.59
CA ASN A 125 5.07 5.14 -16.63
C ASN A 125 5.84 5.07 -17.96
N MET A 126 6.05 3.88 -18.52
CA MET A 126 6.63 3.73 -19.87
C MET A 126 5.68 4.23 -20.96
N MET A 127 4.35 4.07 -20.81
CA MET A 127 3.40 4.64 -21.77
C MET A 127 3.22 6.14 -21.63
N SER A 128 3.59 6.73 -20.48
CA SER A 128 3.68 8.19 -20.31
C SER A 128 4.94 8.78 -20.95
N LEU A 129 5.98 7.97 -21.16
CA LEU A 129 7.22 8.36 -21.84
C LEU A 129 7.21 8.12 -23.35
N LEU A 130 6.30 7.27 -23.85
CA LEU A 130 6.21 6.89 -25.26
C LEU A 130 5.07 7.56 -26.05
N VAL A 131 4.26 8.44 -25.42
CA VAL A 131 3.41 9.40 -26.15
C VAL A 131 4.31 10.49 -26.72
N PRO A 132 4.61 10.52 -28.02
CA PRO A 132 5.50 11.52 -28.59
C PRO A 132 4.71 12.80 -28.89
N LEU A 133 5.22 13.92 -28.37
CA LEU A 133 5.07 15.28 -28.89
C LEU A 133 3.64 15.74 -29.26
N GLY A 134 2.96 16.36 -28.29
CA GLY A 134 1.72 17.08 -28.54
C GLY A 134 1.36 18.11 -27.47
N VAL A 135 2.06 19.26 -27.50
CA VAL A 135 1.70 20.58 -26.93
C VAL A 135 1.40 20.70 -25.42
N GLY A 136 2.28 21.42 -24.70
CA GLY A 136 1.90 22.09 -23.44
C GLY A 136 3.03 22.23 -22.41
N SER A 137 3.99 23.12 -22.66
CA SER A 137 5.01 23.55 -21.69
C SER A 137 4.40 24.11 -20.40
N ALA A 138 4.93 23.73 -19.24
CA ALA A 138 5.30 24.65 -18.13
C ALA A 138 5.88 23.88 -16.92
N ALA A 139 7.07 24.32 -16.49
CA ALA A 139 7.64 24.36 -15.14
C ALA A 139 7.21 23.26 -14.12
N VAL A 140 8.15 22.57 -13.47
CA VAL A 140 9.03 23.18 -12.46
C VAL A 140 10.35 22.43 -12.35
N GLY A 141 11.45 23.17 -12.46
CA GLY A 141 12.76 22.68 -12.10
C GLY A 141 12.89 22.58 -10.58
N SER A 142 13.71 21.63 -10.13
CA SER A 142 14.54 21.79 -8.95
C SER A 142 15.75 20.87 -9.08
N SER A 143 16.89 21.54 -9.19
CA SER A 143 18.26 21.07 -9.26
C SER A 143 18.63 20.10 -8.13
N MET A 144 19.24 18.97 -8.48
CA MET A 144 20.13 18.25 -7.58
C MET A 144 21.43 17.87 -8.30
N GLY A 145 22.48 18.64 -7.98
CA GLY A 145 23.80 18.10 -7.64
C GLY A 145 24.64 17.46 -8.74
N SER A 146 25.14 18.23 -9.69
CA SER A 146 26.39 17.89 -10.39
C SER A 146 27.57 18.46 -9.63
N SER A 147 28.39 17.60 -9.02
CA SER A 147 29.80 17.93 -8.73
C SER A 147 30.63 16.66 -8.71
N LEU A 148 31.51 16.62 -9.70
CA LEU A 148 32.42 15.57 -10.09
C LEU A 148 33.50 15.34 -9.02
N LEU A 149 33.87 14.08 -8.79
CA LEU A 149 35.20 13.66 -8.33
C LEU A 149 35.99 13.16 -9.56
N PRO A 150 37.32 12.94 -9.52
CA PRO A 150 38.35 13.35 -8.55
C PRO A 150 39.58 14.02 -9.23
N ALA A 151 40.45 14.71 -8.48
CA ALA A 151 41.81 15.01 -8.94
C ALA A 151 42.83 14.89 -7.79
N LEU A 152 43.71 13.91 -7.96
CA LEU A 152 44.98 13.70 -7.27
C LEU A 152 45.86 14.95 -7.35
N VAL A 153 46.37 15.47 -6.21
CA VAL A 153 47.66 16.16 -6.17
C VAL A 153 48.39 15.83 -4.86
N TYR A 154 49.65 15.45 -5.04
CA TYR A 154 50.69 15.07 -4.09
C TYR A 154 51.53 16.28 -3.67
N SER A 155 52.36 16.11 -2.63
CA SER A 155 53.31 17.04 -1.97
C SER A 155 52.67 17.98 -0.94
N GLY A 156 53.23 18.22 0.25
CA GLY A 156 54.53 17.87 0.84
C GLY A 156 54.94 19.03 1.75
N SER A 157 55.23 18.77 3.02
CA SER A 157 56.04 19.58 3.94
C SER A 157 56.44 18.71 5.12
#